data_AF-A0A3D5G5J8-F1
#
_entry.id   AF-A0A3D5G5J8-F1
#
_cell.length_a   1.000
_cell.length_b   1.000
_cell.length_c   1.000
_cell.angle_alpha   90.00
_cell.angle_beta   90.00
_cell.angle_gamma   90.00
#
_symmetry.space_group_name_H-M   'P 1'
#
loop_
_entity.id
_entity.type
_entity.pdbx_description
1 polymer ?
#
loop_
_entity_poly.entity_id
_entity_poly.type
_entity_poly.pdbx_seq_one_letter_code
_entity_poly.pdbx_strand_id
1 'polypeptide(L)' 'MIVTTSPAILSEDQALSLLENVVKKSEAEAVFVSLSTGEESLSRFSENQISQNISKTVFSLNITSYFGN' A
#
# COMPACT_ATOMS: atom_id res chain seq x y z
N MET A 1 2.22 10.45 26.42
CA MET A 1 1.40 10.32 25.20
C MET A 1 2.31 9.69 24.14
N ILE A 2 2.10 8.42 23.81
CA ILE A 2 2.92 7.73 22.82
C ILE A 2 2.39 8.15 21.45
N VAL A 3 3.22 8.89 20.71
CA VAL A 3 2.96 9.26 19.32
C VAL A 3 3.01 7.96 18.54
N THR A 4 1.86 7.55 18.03
CA THR A 4 1.71 6.34 17.23
C THR A 4 2.68 6.42 16.06
N THR A 5 3.46 5.36 15.94
CA THR A 5 4.60 5.17 15.05
C THR A 5 4.30 5.60 13.62
N SER A 6 5.30 6.25 12.99
CA SER A 6 5.45 6.55 11.56
C SER A 6 4.51 5.74 10.67
N PRO A 7 3.82 6.34 9.67
CA PRO A 7 3.12 5.56 8.67
C PRO A 7 4.15 4.59 8.09
N ALA A 8 4.00 3.31 8.41
CA ALA A 8 4.99 2.31 8.08
C ALA A 8 4.81 1.97 6.61
N ILE A 9 5.26 2.89 5.75
CA ILE A 9 5.57 2.58 4.36
C ILE A 9 6.56 1.42 4.44
N LEU A 10 6.18 0.28 3.85
CA LEU A 10 7.06 -0.88 3.76
C LEU A 10 8.40 -0.44 3.19
N SER A 11 9.49 -0.89 3.80
CA SER A 11 10.78 -0.74 3.15
C SER A 11 10.79 -1.56 1.85
N GLU A 12 11.67 -1.18 0.91
CA GLU A 12 11.83 -1.90 -0.35
C GLU A 12 12.09 -3.40 -0.11
N ASP A 13 12.96 -3.74 0.84
CA ASP A 13 13.26 -5.13 1.21
C ASP A 13 12.02 -5.89 1.73
N GLN A 14 11.17 -5.23 2.52
CA GLN A 14 9.93 -5.81 3.04
C GLN A 14 8.91 -6.00 1.91
N ALA A 15 8.79 -5.03 1.01
CA ALA A 15 7.94 -5.10 -0.16
C ALA A 15 8.35 -6.25 -1.09
N LEU A 16 9.65 -6.37 -1.38
CA LEU A 16 10.19 -7.43 -2.23
C LEU A 16 9.99 -8.80 -1.58
N SER A 17 10.29 -8.93 -0.29
CA SER A 17 10.07 -10.16 0.47
C SER A 17 8.60 -10.60 0.43
N LEU A 18 7.67 -9.65 0.47
CA LEU A 18 6.24 -9.95 0.40
C LEU A 18 5.83 -10.43 -0.99
N LEU A 19 6.30 -9.76 -2.05
CA LEU A 19 6.07 -10.17 -3.44
C LEU A 19 6.60 -11.58 -3.70
N GLU A 20 7.84 -11.86 -3.29
CA GLU A 20 8.44 -13.19 -3.45
C GLU A 20 7.65 -14.27 -2.72
N ASN A 21 7.21 -14.00 -1.49
CA ASN A 21 6.44 -14.97 -0.70
C ASN A 21 5.10 -15.29 -1.35
N VAL A 22 4.40 -14.29 -1.90
CA VAL A 22 3.14 -14.49 -2.61
C VAL A 22 3.35 -15.31 -3.88
N VAL A 23 4.38 -15.00 -4.67
CA VAL A 23 4.69 -15.76 -5.89
C VAL A 23 5.06 -17.21 -5.56
N LYS A 24 5.92 -17.46 -4.56
CA LYS A 24 6.34 -18.81 -4.15
C LYS A 24 5.19 -19.68 -3.61
N LYS A 25 4.17 -19.06 -3.00
CA LYS A 25 3.00 -19.75 -2.47
C LYS A 25 1.88 -19.94 -3.49
N SER A 26 1.98 -19.33 -4.66
CA SER A 26 0.97 -19.45 -5.70
C SER A 26 1.06 -20.83 -6.36
N GLU A 27 -0.04 -21.58 -6.33
CA GLU A 27 -0.20 -22.85 -7.06
C GLU A 27 -0.73 -22.65 -8.49
N ALA A 28 -0.92 -21.39 -8.91
CA ALA A 28 -1.37 -21.04 -10.25
C ALA A 28 -0.27 -21.26 -11.30
N GLU A 29 -0.66 -21.54 -12.54
CA GLU A 29 0.27 -21.75 -13.66
C GLU A 29 1.07 -20.48 -13.97
N ALA A 30 0.42 -19.33 -13.87
CA ALA A 30 1.06 -18.02 -13.86
C ALA A 30 0.42 -17.12 -12.80
N VAL A 31 1.21 -16.20 -12.27
CA VAL A 31 0.74 -15.21 -11.28
C VAL A 31 1.36 -13.85 -11.56
N PHE A 32 0.54 -12.81 -11.51
CA PHE A 32 0.96 -11.41 -11.57
C PHE A 32 0.64 -10.75 -10.23
N VAL A 33 1.64 -10.12 -9.62
CA VAL A 33 1.50 -9.43 -8.34
C VAL A 33 1.97 -7.99 -8.50
N SER A 34 1.13 -7.04 -8.10
CA SER A 34 1.50 -5.62 -8.05
C SER A 34 1.30 -5.07 -6.65
N LEU A 35 2.29 -4.35 -6.14
CA LEU A 35 2.24 -3.68 -4.86
C LEU A 35 2.47 -2.18 -5.06
N SER A 36 1.65 -1.35 -4.43
CA SER A 36 1.85 0.10 -4.40
C SER A 36 1.58 0.67 -3.00
N THR A 37 2.40 1.63 -2.61
CA THR A 37 2.23 2.42 -1.38
C THR A 37 2.29 3.90 -1.71
N GLY A 38 1.61 4.72 -0.92
CA GLY A 38 1.62 6.16 -1.11
C GLY A 38 0.96 6.91 0.04
N GLU A 39 1.02 8.22 -0.04
CA GLU A 39 0.33 9.13 0.89
C GLU A 39 -0.59 10.05 0.10
N GLU A 40 -1.83 10.15 0.56
CA GLU A 40 -2.81 11.11 0.08
C GLU A 40 -3.01 12.17 1.16
N SER A 41 -2.97 13.44 0.79
CA SER A 41 -3.31 14.54 1.70
C SER A 41 -4.40 15.41 1.10
N LEU A 42 -5.39 15.75 1.93
CA LEU A 42 -6.47 16.65 1.61
C LEU A 42 -6.50 17.79 2.62
N SER A 43 -6.16 19.00 2.16
CA SER A 43 -6.35 20.23 2.91
C SER A 43 -7.52 21.02 2.34
N ARG A 44 -8.52 21.33 3.17
CA ARG A 44 -9.61 22.24 2.83
C ARG A 44 -9.47 23.51 3.66
N PHE A 45 -9.63 24.64 2.99
CA PHE A 45 -9.64 25.95 3.60
C PHE A 45 -11.06 26.50 3.53
N SER A 46 -11.50 27.16 4.59
CA SER A 46 -12.73 27.96 4.60
C SER A 46 -12.36 29.34 5.11
N GLU A 47 -12.71 30.37 4.35
CA GLU A 47 -12.17 31.72 4.53
C GLU A 47 -10.62 31.70 4.54
N ASN A 48 -10.00 32.11 5.66
CA ASN A 48 -8.56 32.15 5.90
C ASN A 48 -8.10 31.12 6.95
N GLN A 49 -8.91 30.10 7.26
CA GLN A 49 -8.52 29.02 8.19
C GLN A 49 -8.56 27.65 7.51
N ILE A 50 -7.64 26.78 7.92
CA ILE A 50 -7.69 25.35 7.55
C ILE A 50 -8.88 24.73 8.27
N SER A 51 -9.88 24.31 7.51
CA SER A 51 -11.09 23.67 8.04
C SER A 51 -10.94 22.15 8.12
N GLN A 52 -10.16 21.55 7.22
CA GLN A 52 -9.83 20.14 7.24
C GLN A 52 -8.40 19.93 6.78
N ASN A 53 -7.67 19.09 7.50
CA ASN A 53 -6.37 18.58 7.09
C ASN A 53 -6.38 17.08 7.36
N ILE A 54 -6.46 16.29 6.30
CA ILE A 54 -6.53 14.84 6.36
C ILE A 54 -5.32 14.31 5.63
N SER A 55 -4.59 13.40 6.27
CA SER A 55 -3.52 12.64 5.64
C SER A 55 -3.85 11.15 5.77
N LYS A 56 -3.67 10.42 4.68
CA LYS A 56 -3.99 8.99 4.59
C LYS A 56 -2.84 8.27 3.92
N THR A 57 -2.33 7.24 4.57
CA THR A 57 -1.44 6.28 3.93
C THR A 57 -2.29 5.28 3.15
N VAL A 58 -1.92 5.03 1.91
CA VAL A 58 -2.58 4.08 1.02
C VAL A 58 -1.63 2.93 0.75
N PHE A 59 -2.16 1.71 0.88
CA PHE A 59 -1.48 0.46 0.54
C PHE A 59 -2.41 -0.32 -0.38
N SER A 60 -1.89 -0.85 -1.49
CA SER A 60 -2.64 -1.68 -2.42
C SER A 60 -1.81 -2.85 -2.89
N LEU A 61 -2.37 -4.05 -2.76
CA LEU A 61 -1.80 -5.31 -3.23
C LEU A 61 -2.82 -5.96 -4.16
N ASN A 62 -2.46 -6.12 -5.43
CA ASN A 62 -3.27 -6.86 -6.40
C ASN A 62 -2.55 -8.15 -6.79
N ILE A 63 -3.29 -9.25 -6.79
CA ILE A 63 -2.80 -10.57 -7.18
C ILE A 63 -3.75 -11.10 -8.24
N THR A 64 -3.21 -11.40 -9.42
CA THR A 64 -3.94 -12.03 -10.52
C THR A 64 -3.34 -13.40 -10.77
N SER A 65 -4.13 -14.45 -10.51
CA SER A 65 -3.73 -15.85 -10.72
C SER A 65 -4.39 -16.40 -11.97
N TYR A 66 -3.61 -17.07 -12.82
CA TYR A 66 -4.07 -17.68 -14.05
C TYR A 66 -4.09 -19.20 -13.90
N PHE A 67 -5.21 -19.83 -14.26
CA PHE A 67 -5.40 -21.28 -14.17
C PHE A 67 -5.91 -21.81 -15.51
N GLY A 68 -5.24 -22.84 -16.05
CA GLY A 68 -5.71 -23.63 -17.19
C GLY A 68 -5.44 -23.03 -18.57
N ASN A 69 -4.18 -22.81 -18.92
CA ASN A 69 -3.82 -22.62 -20.34
C ASN A 69 -4.31 -23.77 -21.24
#